data_AF-A0A956X610-F1
#
_entry.id   AF-A0A956X610-F1
#
_cell.length_a   1.000
_cell.length_b   1.000
_cell.length_c   1.000
_cell.angle_alpha   90.00
_cell.angle_beta   90.00
_cell.angle_gamma   90.00
#
_symmetry.space_group_name_H-M   'P 1'
#
loop_
_entity.id
_entity.type
_entity.pdbx_description
1 polymer ?
#
loop_
_entity_poly.entity_id
_entity_poly.type
_entity_poly.pdbx_seq_one_letter_code
_entity_poly.pdbx_strand_id
1 'polypeptide(L)' 'MKPLIGTDLKRFLRDYKREHPLRHDLAVLLQSIEYPANVGSIFRAADGAGVSQLVLTGITPTPPHPTIDKV' A
#
# COMPACT_ATOMS: atom_id res chain seq x y z
N MET A 1 16.61 -22.26 7.21
CA MET A 1 16.68 -20.78 7.28
C MET A 1 16.18 -20.35 8.65
N LYS A 2 16.86 -19.40 9.32
CA LYS A 2 16.34 -18.84 10.58
C LYS A 2 15.11 -17.98 10.25
N PRO A 3 13.96 -18.19 10.91
CA PRO A 3 12.76 -17.41 10.63
C PRO A 3 13.00 -15.94 10.97
N LEU A 4 12.62 -15.04 10.07
CA LEU A 4 12.61 -13.59 10.28
C LEU A 4 11.42 -13.23 11.17
N ILE A 5 11.50 -13.58 12.46
CA ILE A 5 10.44 -13.33 13.44
C ILE A 5 11.04 -12.78 14.73
N GLY A 6 10.20 -12.16 15.55
CA GLY A 6 10.56 -11.76 16.91
C GLY A 6 11.20 -10.37 17.02
N THR A 7 11.86 -10.13 18.15
CA THR A 7 12.34 -8.81 18.57
C THR A 7 13.41 -8.23 17.65
N ASP A 8 14.28 -9.06 17.08
CA ASP A 8 15.38 -8.62 16.23
C ASP A 8 14.87 -8.01 14.92
N LEU A 9 13.88 -8.64 14.28
CA LEU A 9 13.25 -8.09 13.07
C LEU A 9 12.54 -6.76 13.39
N LYS A 10 11.80 -6.69 14.50
CA LYS A 10 11.13 -5.45 14.92
C LYS A 10 12.13 -4.32 15.16
N ARG A 11 13.27 -4.62 15.80
CA ARG A 11 14.37 -3.68 16.03
C ARG A 11 14.94 -3.18 14.70
N PHE A 12 15.30 -4.11 13.81
CA PHE A 12 15.80 -3.79 12.47
C PHE A 12 14.83 -2.88 11.68
N LEU A 13 13.55 -3.24 11.58
CA LEU A 13 12.58 -2.45 10.82
C LEU A 13 12.38 -1.03 11.38
N ARG A 14 12.43 -0.88 12.71
CA ARG A 14 12.34 0.44 13.36
C ARG A 14 13.57 1.29 13.06
N ASP A 15 14.76 0.70 13.17
CA ASP A 15 16.02 1.42 12.96
C ASP A 15 16.16 1.80 11.46
N TYR A 16 15.81 0.88 10.54
CA TYR A 16 15.71 1.15 9.11
C TYR A 16 14.79 2.33 8.78
N LYS A 17 13.58 2.37 9.36
CA LYS A 17 12.64 3.50 9.15
C LYS A 17 13.21 4.84 9.65
N ARG A 18 14.02 4.82 10.72
CA ARG A 18 14.65 6.02 11.28
C ARG A 18 15.79 6.53 10.39
N GLU A 19 16.57 5.63 9.83
CA GLU A 19 17.68 5.95 8.92
C GLU A 19 17.21 6.36 7.52
N HIS A 20 16.04 5.86 7.11
CA HIS A 20 15.44 6.10 5.80
C HIS A 20 14.04 6.73 5.90
N PRO A 21 13.93 7.98 6.38
CA PRO A 21 12.66 8.68 6.37
C PRO A 21 12.19 8.91 4.94
N LEU A 22 10.87 8.87 4.72
CA LEU A 22 10.27 9.28 3.46
C LEU A 22 10.63 10.74 3.21
N ARG A 23 11.23 11.02 2.05
CA ARG A 23 11.68 12.37 1.68
C ARG A 23 10.60 13.18 0.97
N HIS A 24 9.59 12.49 0.46
CA HIS A 24 8.53 13.07 -0.34
C HIS A 24 7.21 12.46 0.09
N ASP A 25 6.18 13.29 0.01
CA ASP A 25 4.83 12.81 0.07
C ASP A 25 4.47 12.15 -1.27
N LEU A 26 3.84 10.98 -1.24
CA LEU A 26 3.56 10.19 -2.43
C LEU A 26 2.05 10.02 -2.59
N ALA A 27 1.53 10.50 -3.72
CA ALA A 27 0.17 10.24 -4.17
C ALA A 27 0.17 9.41 -5.45
N VAL A 28 -0.85 8.58 -5.64
CA VAL A 28 -0.96 7.66 -6.79
C VAL A 28 -2.32 7.84 -7.49
N LEU A 29 -2.29 7.95 -8.83
CA LEU A 29 -3.46 8.09 -9.70
C LEU A 29 -3.83 6.75 -10.35
N LEU A 30 -5.06 6.29 -10.14
CA LEU A 30 -5.63 5.08 -10.72
C LEU A 30 -6.63 5.47 -11.81
N GLN A 31 -6.12 5.65 -13.03
CA GLN A 31 -6.94 6.03 -14.17
C GLN A 31 -7.49 4.80 -14.90
N SER A 32 -8.81 4.65 -14.91
CA SER A 32 -9.54 3.65 -15.69
C SER A 32 -9.08 2.20 -15.46
N ILE A 33 -8.79 1.83 -14.22
CA ILE A 33 -8.52 0.44 -13.85
C ILE A 33 -9.83 -0.33 -13.84
N GLU A 34 -10.02 -1.25 -14.77
CA GLU A 34 -11.29 -1.95 -14.93
C GLU A 34 -11.56 -2.99 -13.83
N TYR A 35 -10.54 -3.74 -13.41
CA TYR A 35 -10.71 -4.86 -12.47
C TYR A 35 -10.63 -4.40 -11.00
N PRO A 36 -11.71 -4.56 -10.20
CA PRO A 36 -11.72 -4.12 -8.80
C PRO A 36 -10.68 -4.83 -7.92
N ALA A 37 -10.33 -6.09 -8.21
CA ALA A 37 -9.30 -6.81 -7.46
C ALA A 37 -7.91 -6.14 -7.58
N ASN A 38 -7.62 -5.49 -8.71
CA ASN A 38 -6.40 -4.72 -8.88
C ASN A 38 -6.43 -3.44 -8.05
N VAL A 39 -7.60 -2.80 -7.94
CA VAL A 39 -7.78 -1.63 -7.05
C VAL A 39 -7.46 -2.04 -5.61
N GLY A 40 -8.06 -3.12 -5.09
CA GLY A 40 -7.76 -3.63 -3.73
C GLY A 40 -6.28 -3.98 -3.53
N SER A 41 -5.66 -4.61 -4.52
CA SER A 41 -4.22 -4.94 -4.47
C SER A 41 -3.36 -3.66 -4.40
N ILE A 42 -3.74 -2.62 -5.12
CA ILE A 42 -3.06 -1.31 -5.09
C ILE A 42 -3.26 -0.63 -3.74
N PHE A 43 -4.44 -0.70 -3.12
CA PHE A 43 -4.65 -0.20 -1.75
C PHE A 43 -3.67 -0.85 -0.76
N ARG A 44 -3.48 -2.17 -0.82
CA ARG A 44 -2.53 -2.89 0.05
C ARG A 44 -1.07 -2.51 -0.21
N ALA A 45 -0.70 -2.35 -1.48
CA ALA A 45 0.64 -1.91 -1.85
C ALA A 45 0.91 -0.46 -1.42
N ALA A 46 -0.08 0.41 -1.57
CA ALA A 46 -0.02 1.82 -1.17
C ALA A 46 0.19 1.98 0.33
N ASP A 47 -0.53 1.21 1.16
CA ASP A 47 -0.34 1.18 2.62
C ASP A 47 1.09 0.75 2.99
N GLY A 48 1.59 -0.33 2.38
CA GLY A 48 2.96 -0.79 2.61
C GLY A 48 4.05 0.20 2.13
N ALA A 49 3.75 0.99 1.10
CA ALA A 49 4.67 1.96 0.52
C ALA A 49 4.61 3.35 1.20
N GLY A 50 3.67 3.59 2.12
CA GLY A 50 3.49 4.90 2.74
C GLY A 50 2.94 5.97 1.80
N VAL A 51 2.10 5.57 0.85
CA VAL A 51 1.33 6.49 0.00
C VAL A 51 0.31 7.23 0.84
N SER A 52 0.25 8.55 0.73
CA SER A 52 -0.69 9.40 1.49
C SER A 52 -2.05 9.52 0.84
N GLN A 53 -2.13 9.38 -0.49
CA GLN A 53 -3.38 9.55 -1.23
C GLN A 53 -3.46 8.65 -2.46
N LEU A 54 -4.63 8.05 -2.66
CA LEU A 54 -5.03 7.38 -3.90
C LEU A 54 -6.14 8.19 -4.57
N VAL A 55 -5.95 8.55 -5.83
CA VAL A 55 -6.94 9.24 -6.65
C VAL A 55 -7.49 8.25 -7.67
N LEU A 56 -8.77 7.93 -7.58
CA LEU A 56 -9.44 7.02 -8.51
C LEU A 56 -10.20 7.85 -9.53
N THR A 57 -10.02 7.57 -10.83
CA THR A 57 -10.65 8.35 -11.91
C THR A 57 -11.02 7.49 -13.11
N GLY A 58 -11.86 8.03 -13.99
CA GLY A 58 -12.42 7.32 -15.12
C GLY A 58 -13.36 6.20 -14.68
N ILE A 59 -13.23 5.01 -15.27
CA ILE A 59 -14.06 3.84 -14.94
C ILE A 59 -13.59 3.08 -13.69
N THR A 60 -12.56 3.55 -12.99
CA THR A 60 -11.97 2.82 -11.86
C THR A 60 -13.03 2.56 -10.76
N PRO A 61 -13.30 1.30 -10.40
CA PRO A 61 -14.20 0.95 -9.31
C PRO A 61 -13.76 1.60 -8.00
N THR A 62 -14.68 2.27 -7.32
CA THR A 62 -14.41 2.98 -6.07
C THR A 62 -15.02 2.26 -4.87
N PRO A 63 -14.34 2.21 -3.71
CA PRO A 63 -14.94 1.73 -2.48
C PRO A 63 -16.20 2.54 -2.09
N PRO A 64 -17.18 1.92 -1.41
CA PRO A 64 -17.23 0.51 -1.04
C PRO A 64 -17.53 -0.40 -2.24
N HIS A 65 -16.78 -1.50 -2.40
CA HIS A 65 -16.98 -2.47 -3.48
C HIS A 65 -16.57 -3.89 -3.00
N PRO A 66 -17.45 -4.90 -3.07
CA PRO A 66 -17.22 -6.21 -2.44
C PRO A 66 -15.94 -6.93 -2.87
N THR A 67 -15.52 -6.77 -4.13
CA THR A 67 -14.27 -7.37 -4.62
C THR A 67 -13.03 -6.59 -4.18
N ILE A 68 -13.14 -5.29 -3.92
CA ILE A 68 -12.03 -4.50 -3.36
C ILE A 68 -11.79 -4.92 -1.91
N ASP A 69 -12.87 -5.05 -1.13
CA ASP A 69 -12.83 -5.36 0.31
C ASP A 69 -12.30 -6.77 0.63
N LYS A 70 -12.29 -7.67 -0.37
CA LYS A 70 -11.84 -9.07 -0.23
C LYS A 70 -10.32 -9.26 -0.38
N VAL A 71 -9.61 -8.23 -0.82
CA VAL A 71 -8.16 -8.27 -1.07
C VAL A 71 -7.40 -7.82 0.14
#